data_AF-A0A953ZX70-F1
#
_entry.id   AF-A0A953ZX70-F1
#
_cell.length_a   1.000
_cell.length_b   1.000
_cell.length_c   1.000
_cell.angle_alpha   90.00
_cell.angle_beta   90.00
_cell.angle_gamma   90.00
#
_symmetry.space_group_name_H-M   'P 1'
#
loop_
_entity.id
_entity.type
_entity.pdbx_description
1 polymer ?
#
loop_
_entity_poly.entity_id
_entity_poly.type
_entity_poly.pdbx_seq_one_letter_code
_entity_poly.pdbx_strand_id
1 'polypeptide(L)'
;PVGGGGYLRLFPVRLLRLGLAQQERGGWPGCIYLHPWELDPEQPRQPLGGLRGFRHYVNLKRTGKKLTALLQRHRFVGLSEALAPYADRLAGVAPRTMFRAG
;
A
#
# COMPACT_ATOMS: atom_id res chain seq x y z
N PRO A 1 -5.43 -0.71 5.42
CA PRO A 1 -4.71 0.10 4.40
C PRO A 1 -5.26 -0.22 3.00
N VAL A 2 -5.71 0.79 2.26
CA VAL A 2 -6.31 0.58 0.92
C VAL A 2 -5.25 0.53 -0.19
N GLY A 3 -4.06 1.10 0.02
CA GLY A 3 -2.98 1.17 -0.97
C GLY A 3 -1.85 0.15 -0.82
N GLY A 4 -2.02 -0.87 0.02
CA GLY A 4 -0.94 -1.78 0.42
C GLY A 4 -0.98 -3.15 -0.26
N GLY A 5 0.17 -3.59 -0.79
CA GLY A 5 0.43 -4.99 -1.17
C GLY A 5 -0.67 -5.65 -2.02
N GLY A 6 -1.19 -6.79 -1.57
CA GLY A 6 -2.21 -7.55 -2.29
C GLY A 6 -3.46 -6.74 -2.68
N TYR A 7 -3.86 -5.71 -1.92
CA TYR A 7 -5.00 -4.87 -2.26
C TYR A 7 -4.77 -4.01 -3.50
N LEU A 8 -3.55 -3.49 -3.70
CA LEU A 8 -3.17 -2.75 -4.90
C LEU A 8 -3.34 -3.61 -6.17
N ARG A 9 -3.02 -4.91 -6.05
CA ARG A 9 -3.13 -5.88 -7.15
C ARG A 9 -4.56 -6.36 -7.36
N LEU A 10 -5.29 -6.64 -6.28
CA LEU A 10 -6.67 -7.12 -6.32
C LEU A 10 -7.65 -6.04 -6.80
N PHE A 11 -7.58 -4.84 -6.24
CA PHE A 11 -8.63 -3.84 -6.44
C PHE A 11 -8.48 -3.04 -7.74
N PRO A 12 -9.59 -2.62 -8.37
CA PRO A 12 -9.57 -1.66 -9.47
C PRO A 12 -9.05 -0.29 -9.00
N VAL A 13 -8.40 0.46 -9.91
CA VAL A 13 -7.87 1.81 -9.64
C VAL A 13 -8.94 2.75 -9.07
N ARG A 14 -10.19 2.63 -9.51
CA ARG A 14 -11.31 3.44 -9.00
C ARG A 14 -11.53 3.24 -7.50
N LEU A 15 -11.48 1.99 -7.03
CA LEU A 15 -11.69 1.67 -5.61
C LEU A 15 -10.50 2.14 -4.76
N LEU A 16 -9.28 1.99 -5.27
CA LEU A 16 -8.08 2.53 -4.63
C LEU A 16 -8.19 4.04 -4.43
N ARG A 17 -8.62 4.76 -5.46
CA ARG A 17 -8.84 6.22 -5.40
C ARG A 17 -9.90 6.62 -4.38
N LEU A 18 -11.02 5.88 -4.31
CA LEU A 18 -12.06 6.13 -3.31
C LEU A 18 -11.53 5.96 -1.89
N GLY A 19 -10.71 4.93 -1.65
CA GLY A 19 -10.09 4.70 -0.34
C GLY A 19 -9.09 5.78 0.04
N LEU A 20 -8.24 6.22 -0.90
CA LEU A 20 -7.31 7.33 -0.67
C LEU A 20 -8.07 8.62 -0.34
N ALA A 21 -9.09 8.96 -1.12
CA ALA A 21 -9.92 10.13 -0.87
C ALA A 21 -10.68 10.03 0.47
N GLN A 22 -11.12 8.83 0.87
CA GLN A 22 -11.74 8.63 2.18
C GLN A 22 -10.74 8.88 3.33
N GLN A 23 -9.50 8.41 3.18
CA GLN A 23 -8.45 8.63 4.18
C GLN A 23 -8.11 10.12 4.31
N GLU A 24 -7.97 10.81 3.17
CA GLU A 24 -7.75 12.26 3.11
C GLU A 24 -8.90 13.05 3.76
N ARG A 25 -10.16 12.68 3.50
CA ARG A 25 -11.32 13.28 4.20
C ARG A 25 -11.32 13.02 5.70
N GLY A 26 -10.77 11.89 6.14
CA GLY A 26 -10.54 11.58 7.55
C GLY A 26 -9.38 12.36 8.17
N GLY A 27 -8.77 13.26 7.40
CA GLY A 27 -7.69 14.12 7.84
C GLY A 27 -6.32 13.44 7.83
N TRP A 28 -6.14 12.26 7.23
CA TRP A 28 -4.85 11.56 7.13
C TRP A 28 -4.36 11.48 5.69
N PRO A 29 -3.05 11.58 5.43
CA PRO A 29 -2.52 11.49 4.07
C PRO A 29 -2.75 10.08 3.53
N GLY A 30 -3.14 9.94 2.27
CA GLY A 30 -3.21 8.65 1.60
C GLY A 30 -1.83 7.97 1.54
N CYS A 31 -1.77 6.65 1.72
CA CYS A 31 -0.51 5.90 1.66
C CYS A 31 -0.63 4.66 0.75
N ILE A 32 0.32 4.53 -0.17
CA ILE A 32 0.51 3.37 -1.04
C ILE A 32 1.87 2.77 -0.71
N TYR A 33 1.90 1.46 -0.50
CA TYR A 33 3.14 0.72 -0.32
C TYR A 33 3.05 -0.63 -1.03
N LEU A 34 4.19 -1.08 -1.54
CA LEU A 34 4.29 -2.31 -2.31
C LEU A 34 5.68 -2.90 -2.16
N HIS A 35 5.79 -4.21 -2.32
CA HIS A 35 7.09 -4.88 -2.38
C HIS A 35 7.62 -4.83 -3.82
N PRO A 36 8.95 -4.79 -4.02
CA PRO A 36 9.54 -4.79 -5.36
C PRO A 36 9.04 -5.94 -6.23
N TRP A 37 8.87 -7.15 -5.66
CA TRP A 37 8.38 -8.32 -6.38
C TRP A 37 6.94 -8.16 -6.92
N GLU A 38 6.15 -7.24 -6.38
CA GLU A 38 4.77 -7.00 -6.85
C GLU A 38 4.71 -6.26 -8.19
N LEU A 39 5.85 -5.73 -8.65
CA LEU A 39 6.06 -5.12 -9.97
C LEU A 39 6.84 -6.02 -10.94
N ASP A 40 7.25 -7.21 -10.51
CA ASP A 40 7.99 -8.17 -11.33
C ASP A 40 7.07 -9.32 -11.78
N PRO A 41 6.48 -9.24 -12.99
CA PRO A 41 5.66 -10.33 -13.51
C PRO A 41 6.47 -11.57 -13.93
N GLU A 42 7.79 -11.44 -14.08
CA GLU A 42 8.68 -12.49 -14.57
C GLU A 42 9.43 -13.19 -13.42
N GLN A 43 9.10 -12.85 -12.17
CA GLN A 43 9.69 -13.49 -10.99
C GLN A 43 9.51 -15.03 -11.02
N PRO A 44 10.48 -15.79 -10.48
CA PRO A 44 10.38 -17.24 -10.38
C PRO A 44 9.11 -17.68 -9.66
N ARG A 45 8.38 -18.65 -10.24
CA ARG A 45 7.16 -19.18 -9.63
C ARG A 45 7.49 -20.16 -8.52
N GLN A 46 7.15 -19.77 -7.30
CA GLN A 46 7.13 -20.63 -6.13
C GLN A 46 5.89 -21.55 -6.15
N PRO A 47 6.00 -22.81 -5.70
CA PRO A 47 4.90 -23.79 -5.64
C PRO A 47 3.92 -23.45 -4.50
N LEU A 48 3.20 -22.34 -4.66
CA LEU A 48 2.24 -21.84 -3.69
C LEU A 48 0.85 -22.42 -3.99
N GLY A 49 0.34 -23.28 -3.11
CA GLY A 49 -0.98 -23.88 -3.27
C GLY A 49 -2.15 -22.89 -3.20
N GLY A 50 -3.19 -23.17 -4.00
CA GLY A 50 -4.53 -22.58 -3.90
C GLY A 50 -4.57 -21.05 -3.78
N LEU A 51 -5.24 -20.56 -2.74
CA LEU A 51 -5.47 -19.13 -2.51
C LEU A 51 -4.18 -18.34 -2.22
N ARG A 52 -3.10 -18.99 -1.73
CA ARG A 52 -1.81 -18.32 -1.55
C ARG A 52 -1.20 -17.99 -2.90
N GLY A 53 -1.15 -18.96 -3.81
CA GLY A 53 -0.70 -18.74 -5.18
C GLY A 53 -1.53 -17.67 -5.89
N PHE A 54 -2.86 -17.73 -5.79
CA PHE A 54 -3.73 -16.70 -6.37
C PHE A 54 -3.39 -15.29 -5.87
N ARG A 55 -3.37 -15.06 -4.56
CA ARG A 55 -3.05 -13.74 -3.98
C ARG A 55 -1.62 -13.30 -4.28
N HIS A 56 -0.72 -14.25 -4.48
CA HIS A 56 0.67 -13.97 -4.81
C HIS A 56 0.84 -13.58 -6.29
N TYR A 57 0.09 -14.15 -7.24
CA TYR A 57 0.31 -13.88 -8.67
C TYR A 57 -0.76 -13.03 -9.35
N VAL A 58 -1.91 -12.77 -8.71
CA VAL A 58 -3.01 -12.02 -9.31
C VAL A 58 -2.56 -10.64 -9.78
N ASN A 59 -2.91 -10.31 -11.03
CA ASN A 59 -2.71 -9.00 -11.65
C ASN A 59 -1.26 -8.45 -11.67
N LEU A 60 -0.21 -9.25 -11.47
CA LEU A 60 1.20 -8.79 -11.51
C LEU A 60 1.51 -7.95 -12.75
N LYS A 61 1.14 -8.43 -13.94
CA LYS A 61 1.32 -7.72 -15.23
C LYS A 61 0.60 -6.37 -15.32
N ARG A 62 -0.41 -6.13 -14.48
CA ARG A 62 -1.22 -4.91 -14.48
C ARG A 62 -0.82 -3.93 -13.37
N THR A 63 -0.15 -4.41 -12.31
CA THR A 63 0.22 -3.60 -11.13
C THR A 63 1.03 -2.37 -11.52
N GLY A 64 2.04 -2.51 -12.38
CA GLY A 64 2.86 -1.40 -12.85
C GLY A 64 2.04 -0.30 -13.52
N LYS A 65 1.15 -0.66 -14.46
CA LYS A 65 0.27 0.31 -15.13
C LYS A 65 -0.67 1.02 -14.15
N LYS A 66 -1.20 0.30 -13.15
CA LYS A 66 -2.02 0.93 -12.10
C LYS A 66 -1.21 1.92 -11.27
N LEU A 67 0.01 1.55 -10.89
CA LEU A 67 0.91 2.44 -10.14
C LEU A 67 1.21 3.70 -10.94
N THR A 68 1.58 3.59 -12.21
CA THR A 68 1.79 4.75 -13.10
C THR A 68 0.57 5.67 -13.15
N ALA A 69 -0.64 5.10 -13.31
CA ALA A 69 -1.87 5.90 -13.35
C ALA A 69 -2.15 6.63 -12.02
N LEU A 70 -1.78 6.05 -10.88
CA LEU A 70 -1.89 6.69 -9.57
C LEU A 70 -0.84 7.79 -9.40
N LEU A 71 0.41 7.52 -9.78
CA LEU A 71 1.52 8.48 -9.74
C LEU A 71 1.26 9.72 -10.61
N GLN A 72 0.64 9.55 -11.78
CA GLN A 72 0.30 10.67 -12.66
C GLN A 72 -0.86 11.53 -12.15
N ARG A 73 -1.69 11.01 -11.24
CA ARG A 73 -2.93 11.66 -10.81
C ARG A 73 -2.84 12.30 -9.43
N HIS A 74 -1.84 11.92 -8.63
CA HIS A 74 -1.67 12.39 -7.26
C HIS A 74 -0.27 12.96 -7.08
N ARG A 75 -0.12 13.95 -6.20
CA ARG A 75 1.19 14.41 -5.75
C ARG A 75 1.67 13.50 -4.62
N PHE A 76 2.86 12.95 -4.77
CA PHE A 76 3.52 12.16 -3.73
C PHE A 76 4.63 12.99 -3.09
N VAL A 77 4.82 12.77 -1.80
CA VAL A 77 5.89 13.36 -0.98
C VAL A 77 6.57 12.25 -0.18
N GLY A 78 7.70 12.55 0.45
CA GLY A 78 8.34 11.62 1.37
C GLY A 78 7.42 11.29 2.55
N LEU A 79 7.51 10.06 3.08
CA LEU A 79 6.68 9.65 4.22
C LEU A 79 6.89 10.56 5.45
N SER A 80 8.14 10.99 5.68
CA SER A 80 8.48 11.94 6.74
C SER A 80 7.77 13.28 6.55
N GLU A 81 7.79 13.84 5.34
CA GLU A 81 7.10 15.08 4.99
C GLU A 81 5.58 14.95 5.15
N ALA A 82 4.99 13.85 4.68
CA ALA A 82 3.55 13.60 4.82
C ALA A 82 3.11 13.51 6.29
N LEU A 83 3.97 12.99 7.18
CA LEU A 83 3.65 12.78 8.59
C LEU A 83 4.04 13.95 9.50
N ALA A 84 4.87 14.89 9.05
CA ALA A 84 5.31 16.03 9.85
C ALA A 84 4.14 16.84 10.48
N PRO A 85 3.04 17.15 9.75
CA PRO A 85 1.88 17.85 10.33
C PRO A 85 1.11 17.04 11.39
N TYR A 86 1.43 15.75 11.54
CA TYR A 86 0.73 14.81 12.43
C TYR A 86 1.56 14.42 13.66
N ALA A 87 2.75 14.99 13.83
CA ALA A 87 3.68 14.64 14.89
C ALA A 87 3.01 14.66 16.29
N ASP A 88 2.25 15.71 16.61
CA ASP A 88 1.56 15.83 17.89
C ASP A 88 0.46 14.78 18.09
N ARG A 89 -0.29 14.46 17.02
CA ARG A 89 -1.32 13.41 17.05
C ARG A 89 -0.70 12.02 17.22
N LEU A 90 0.49 11.81 16.67
CA LEU A 90 1.22 10.55 16.78
C LEU A 90 1.94 10.42 18.13
N ALA A 91 2.41 11.52 18.72
CA ALA A 91 3.07 11.53 20.02
C ALA A 91 2.15 11.09 21.18
N GLY A 92 0.83 11.34 21.06
CA GLY A 92 -0.18 10.85 22.00
C GLY A 92 -0.47 9.34 21.90
N VAL A 93 0.02 8.67 20.87
CA VAL A 93 -0.06 7.21 20.72
C VAL A 93 1.17 6.61 21.37
N ALA A 94 1.09 6.33 22.68
CA ALA A 94 2.17 5.65 23.39
C ALA A 94 2.61 4.40 22.60
N PRO A 95 3.91 4.21 22.34
CA PRO A 95 4.39 3.02 21.65
C PRO A 95 3.96 1.81 22.47
N ARG A 96 3.05 1.02 21.93
CA ARG A 96 2.81 -0.33 22.43
C ARG A 96 4.07 -1.12 22.14
N THR A 97 5.00 -1.13 23.09
CA THR A 97 6.16 -2.02 23.12
C THR A 97 5.64 -3.46 23.09
N MET A 98 5.46 -3.99 21.89
CA MET A 98 5.14 -5.38 21.63
C MET A 98 6.41 -6.09 21.16
N PHE A 99 7.45 -6.02 21.99
CA PHE A 99 8.59 -6.93 21.94
C PHE A 99 9.03 -7.17 23.39
N ARG A 100 8.37 -8.12 24.06
CA ARG A 100 9.02 -8.85 25.15
C ARG A 100 10.01 -9.80 24.48
N ALA A 101 11.29 -9.45 24.51
CA ALA A 101 12.34 -10.44 24.29
C ALA A 101 12.26 -11.43 25.45
N GLY A 102 12.09 -12.71 25.11
CA GLY A 102 12.35 -13.83 26.02
C GLY A 102 13.81 -14.22 25.95
#